data_AF-A0AAV5G980-F1
#
_entry.id   AF-A0AAV5G980-F1
#
_cell.length_a   1.000
_cell.length_b   1.000
_cell.length_c   1.000
_cell.angle_alpha   90.00
_cell.angle_beta   90.00
_cell.angle_gamma   90.00
#
_symmetry.space_group_name_H-M   'P 1'
#
loop_
_entity.id
_entity.type
_entity.pdbx_description
1 polymer ?
#
loop_
_entity_poly.entity_id
_entity_poly.type
_entity_poly.pdbx_seq_one_letter_code
_entity_poly.pdbx_strand_id
1 'polypeptide(L)' 'MLQGDTSVDGYPSVIRVPATVDALQGVLNIIPLQLLSYHVAIARGCNVDMPRNLAKSVTVE' A
#
# COMPACT_ATOMS: atom_id res chain seq x y z
N MET A 1 4.17 -24.39 8.21
CA MET A 1 5.54 -23.92 7.97
C MET A 1 5.53 -23.08 6.70
N LEU A 2 5.25 -21.79 6.80
CA LEU A 2 5.50 -20.85 5.70
C LEU A 2 6.85 -20.22 6.01
N GLN A 3 7.90 -20.84 5.48
CA GLN A 3 9.26 -20.36 5.58
C GLN A 3 9.28 -18.97 4.94
N GLY A 4 9.48 -17.91 5.73
CA GLY A 4 9.63 -16.57 5.19
C GLY A 4 10.85 -16.56 4.28
N ASP A 5 10.62 -16.39 2.98
CA ASP A 5 11.67 -16.30 1.98
C ASP A 5 12.69 -15.26 2.42
N THR A 6 13.85 -15.75 2.86
CA THR A 6 14.92 -14.95 3.43
C THR A 6 15.83 -14.40 2.31
N SER A 7 15.46 -14.59 1.04
CA SER A 7 16.24 -14.22 -0.14
C SER A 7 16.19 -12.73 -0.51
N VAL A 8 15.84 -11.85 0.43
CA VAL A 8 15.81 -10.39 0.26
C VAL A 8 17.12 -9.72 0.72
N ASP A 9 18.11 -10.52 1.11
CA ASP A 9 19.45 -10.12 1.53
C ASP A 9 20.20 -9.45 0.36
N GLY A 10 19.97 -8.15 0.19
CA GLY A 10 20.57 -7.36 -0.90
C GLY A 10 19.76 -6.11 -1.26
N TYR A 11 18.50 -6.02 -0.85
CA TYR A 11 17.69 -4.81 -1.04
C TYR A 11 17.79 -3.90 0.19
N PRO A 12 18.09 -2.60 0.00
CA PRO A 12 18.24 -1.67 1.12
C PRO A 12 16.92 -1.39 1.85
N SER A 13 15.77 -1.61 1.19
CA SER A 13 14.44 -1.29 1.72
C SER A 13 13.46 -2.41 1.42
N VAL A 14 13.05 -3.16 2.45
CA VAL A 14 12.08 -4.27 2.34
C VAL A 14 11.01 -4.09 3.42
N ILE A 15 9.75 -4.16 3.02
CA ILE A 15 8.61 -4.14 3.94
C ILE A 15 8.13 -5.59 4.13
N ARG A 16 8.39 -6.15 5.31
CA ARG A 16 7.95 -7.50 5.65
C ARG A 16 6.50 -7.45 6.13
N VAL A 17 5.64 -8.19 5.44
CA VAL A 17 4.22 -8.36 5.80
C VAL A 17 4.06 -9.76 6.40
N PRO A 18 3.26 -9.93 7.48
CA PRO A 18 3.04 -11.25 8.05
C PRO A 18 2.35 -12.19 7.04
N ALA A 19 2.71 -13.47 7.11
CA ALA A 19 2.08 -14.51 6.30
C ALA A 19 0.65 -14.76 6.81
N THR A 20 -0.30 -14.81 5.88
CA THR A 20 -1.69 -15.17 6.13
C THR A 20 -2.14 -16.19 5.07
N VAL A 21 -3.43 -16.55 5.06
CA VAL A 21 -3.99 -17.39 3.99
C VAL A 21 -3.83 -16.70 2.63
N ASP A 22 -3.50 -17.45 1.59
CA ASP A 22 -3.16 -16.91 0.27
C ASP A 22 -4.21 -15.92 -0.26
N ALA A 23 -5.49 -16.21 -0.03
CA ALA A 23 -6.61 -15.36 -0.42
C ALA A 23 -6.63 -13.98 0.28
N LEU A 24 -6.07 -13.85 1.48
CA LEU A 24 -6.01 -12.61 2.26
C LEU A 24 -4.64 -11.93 2.18
N GLN A 25 -3.62 -12.59 1.64
CA GLN A 25 -2.27 -12.02 1.53
C GLN A 25 -2.27 -10.71 0.73
N GLY A 26 -3.11 -10.62 -0.32
CA GLY A 26 -3.29 -9.40 -1.09
C GLY A 26 -3.83 -8.22 -0.27
N VAL A 27 -4.72 -8.49 0.69
CA VAL A 27 -5.29 -7.46 1.58
C VAL A 27 -4.22 -6.92 2.54
N LEU A 28 -3.32 -7.76 3.03
CA LEU A 28 -2.23 -7.27 3.87
C LEU A 28 -1.17 -6.52 3.06
N ASN A 29 -0.91 -6.92 1.82
CA ASN A 29 0.07 -6.28 0.95
C ASN A 29 -0.37 -4.89 0.45
N ILE A 30 -1.67 -4.58 0.40
CA ILE A 30 -2.13 -3.25 -0.03
C ILE A 30 -1.99 -2.18 1.06
N ILE A 31 -1.99 -2.56 2.34
CA ILE A 31 -1.94 -1.61 3.46
C ILE A 31 -0.64 -0.78 3.45
N PRO A 32 0.57 -1.37 3.30
CA PRO A 32 1.80 -0.60 3.17
C PRO A 32 1.81 0.34 1.97
N LEU A 33 1.23 -0.06 0.84
CA LEU A 33 1.13 0.76 -0.36
C LEU A 33 0.21 1.98 -0.14
N GLN A 34 -0.90 1.79 0.57
CA GLN A 34 -1.81 2.89 0.96
C GLN A 34 -1.12 3.90 1.88
N LEU A 35 -0.39 3.42 2.89
CA LEU A 35 0.38 4.27 3.80
C LEU A 35 1.52 5.01 3.07
N LEU A 36 2.22 4.33 2.16
CA LEU A 36 3.26 4.95 1.34
C LEU A 36 2.67 6.10 0.51
N SER A 37 1.54 5.88 -0.16
CA SER A 37 0.85 6.91 -0.93
C SER A 37 0.48 8.12 -0.05
N TYR A 38 -0.10 7.87 1.12
CA TYR A 38 -0.45 8.90 2.09
C TYR A 38 0.77 9.73 2.51
N HIS A 39 1.86 9.08 2.94
CA HIS A 39 3.06 9.78 3.38
C HIS A 39 3.75 10.55 2.25
N VAL A 40 3.77 10.00 1.03
CA VAL A 40 4.30 10.70 -0.15
C VAL A 40 3.45 11.94 -0.48
N ALA A 41 2.13 11.84 -0.40
CA ALA A 41 1.23 12.96 -0.66
C ALA A 41 1.38 14.08 0.38
N ILE A 42 1.48 13.73 1.67
CA ILE A 42 1.77 14.70 2.74
C ILE A 42 3.14 15.36 2.54
N ALA A 43 4.19 14.58 2.23
CA ALA A 43 5.53 15.12 1.96
C ALA A 43 5.56 16.05 0.73
N ARG A 44 4.65 15.84 -0.24
CA ARG A 44 4.47 16.70 -1.43
C ARG A 44 3.53 17.88 -1.19
N GLY A 45 2.97 18.05 0.01
CA GLY A 45 1.98 19.09 0.31
C GLY A 45 0.67 18.95 -0.47
N CYS A 46 0.36 17.74 -0.96
CA CYS A 46 -0.87 17.45 -1.68
C CYS A 46 -2.00 17.16 -0.68
N ASN A 47 -3.22 17.61 -1.00
CA ASN A 47 -4.39 17.26 -0.21
C ASN A 47 -4.81 15.81 -0.53
N VAL A 48 -4.60 14.91 0.43
CA VAL A 48 -4.94 13.47 0.35
C VAL A 48 -6.44 13.23 0.32
N ASP A 49 -7.24 14.08 0.97
CA ASP A 49 -8.70 13.95 1.04
C ASP A 49 -9.39 14.53 -0.20
N MET A 50 -8.70 15.42 -0.94
CA MET A 50 -9.20 16.05 -2.15
C MET A 50 -8.20 15.90 -3.31
N PRO A 51 -8.04 14.67 -3.85
CA PRO A 51 -7.18 14.44 -5.00
C PRO A 51 -7.66 15.23 -6.21
N ARG A 52 -6.71 15.77 -6.98
CA ARG A 52 -7.01 16.50 -8.22
C ARG A 52 -7.76 15.58 -9.19
N ASN A 53 -8.80 16.11 -9.81
CA ASN A 53 -9.63 15.45 -10.83
C ASN A 53 -10.47 14.25 -10.34
N LEU A 54 -10.60 14.04 -9.03
CA LEU A 54 -11.40 12.96 -8.47
C LEU A 54 -12.58 13.52 -7.67
N ALA A 55 -13.75 12.91 -7.85
CA ALA A 55 -14.90 13.06 -6.98
C ALA A 55 -15.12 11.74 -6.21
N LYS A 56 -15.69 11.83 -5.00
CA LYS A 56 -15.93 10.67 -4.13
C LYS A 56 -16.84 9.62 -4.77
N SER A 57 -17.71 10.03 -5.68
CA SER A 57 -18.54 9.16 -6.50
C SER A 57 -18.81 9.86 -7.82
N VAL A 58 -18.76 9.12 -8.92
CA VAL A 58 -19.20 9.60 -10.22
C VAL A 58 -20.66 9.19 -10.36
N THR A 59 -21.57 10.14 -10.15
CA THR A 59 -22.98 9.97 -10.47
C THR A 59 -23.23 10.72 -11.78
N VAL A 60 -23.28 10.00 -12.89
CA VAL A 60 -23.77 10.54 -14.17
C VAL A 60 -25.02 9.75 -14.51
N GLU A 61 -26.09 10.46 -14.83
CA GLU A 61 -27.26 9.90 -15.53
C GLU A 61 -26.94 9.67 -17.02
#